data_AF-A0A067LSW9-F1
#
_entry.id   AF-A0A067LSW9-F1
#
_cell.length_a   1.000
_cell.length_b   1.000
_cell.length_c   1.000
_cell.angle_alpha   90.00
_cell.angle_beta   90.00
_cell.angle_gamma   90.00
#
_symmetry.space_group_name_H-M   'P 1'
#
loop_
_entity.id
_entity.type
_entity.pdbx_description
1 polymer ?
#
loop_
_entity_poly.entity_id
_entity_poly.type
_entity_poly.pdbx_seq_one_letter_code
_entity_poly.pdbx_strand_id
1 'polypeptide(L)'
;FTYDGKADIEVFDKWIYEVETYYNLLGIDENSDIAIRCISSFVDGKAARFFQNNVRDNIRNWTIARFQRELFDYCFPATFIADQKDLFDDLQQDSMSVKDYISKLEAIAQRIPYITDRMKVIKFWEGSNIYLQIELTKMGHTKETSSLEELEGACTLLERA
;
A
#
# COMPACT_ATOMS: atom_id res chain seq x y z
N PHE A 1 -7.83 -16.86 -8.82
CA PHE A 1 -7.89 -15.42 -8.51
C PHE A 1 -7.56 -14.66 -9.78
N THR A 2 -8.27 -13.58 -10.07
CA THR A 2 -8.16 -12.87 -11.35
C THR A 2 -8.40 -11.39 -11.11
N TYR A 3 -7.59 -10.52 -11.71
CA TYR A 3 -7.73 -9.07 -11.59
C TYR A 3 -8.36 -8.49 -12.86
N ASP A 4 -9.45 -7.73 -12.70
CA ASP A 4 -10.26 -7.17 -13.79
C ASP A 4 -9.77 -5.79 -14.29
N GLY A 5 -8.81 -5.20 -13.57
CA GLY A 5 -8.29 -3.87 -13.84
C GLY A 5 -8.98 -2.73 -13.07
N LYS A 6 -9.75 -3.02 -12.00
CA LYS A 6 -10.29 -2.01 -11.08
C LYS A 6 -9.17 -1.20 -10.41
N ALA A 7 -9.27 0.13 -10.41
CA ALA A 7 -8.33 1.02 -9.72
C ALA A 7 -8.55 0.98 -8.20
N ASP A 8 -8.18 -0.15 -7.58
CA ASP A 8 -8.33 -0.45 -6.16
C ASP A 8 -7.03 -1.10 -5.70
N ILE A 9 -6.28 -0.39 -4.86
CA ILE A 9 -4.91 -0.76 -4.50
C ILE A 9 -4.86 -2.04 -3.67
N GLU A 10 -5.81 -2.23 -2.75
CA GLU A 10 -5.86 -3.43 -1.90
C GLU A 10 -6.15 -4.67 -2.74
N VAL A 11 -7.06 -4.56 -3.72
CA VAL A 11 -7.35 -5.65 -4.67
C VAL A 11 -6.13 -5.94 -5.55
N PHE A 12 -5.41 -4.91 -5.99
CA PHE A 12 -4.24 -5.05 -6.83
C PHE A 12 -3.05 -5.70 -6.09
N ASP A 13 -2.74 -5.26 -4.87
CA ASP A 13 -1.67 -5.85 -4.06
C ASP A 13 -1.96 -7.30 -3.68
N LYS A 14 -3.21 -7.58 -3.32
CA LYS A 14 -3.64 -8.95 -3.05
C LYS A 14 -3.42 -9.84 -4.28
N TRP A 15 -3.80 -9.36 -5.46
CA TRP A 15 -3.58 -10.09 -6.70
C TRP A 15 -2.09 -10.31 -6.98
N ILE A 16 -1.23 -9.29 -6.78
CA ILE A 16 0.23 -9.43 -6.88
C ILE A 16 0.72 -10.57 -5.98
N TYR A 17 0.36 -10.52 -4.69
CA TYR A 17 0.76 -11.52 -3.70
C TYR A 17 0.31 -12.94 -4.10
N GLU A 18 -0.92 -13.08 -4.58
CA GLU A 18 -1.46 -14.38 -5.00
C GLU A 18 -0.73 -14.92 -6.25
N VAL A 19 -0.40 -14.06 -7.23
CA VAL A 19 0.39 -14.42 -8.43
C VAL A 19 1.79 -14.89 -8.03
N GLU A 20 2.50 -14.10 -7.23
CA GLU A 20 3.86 -14.42 -6.77
C GLU A 20 3.88 -15.71 -5.94
N THR A 21 2.90 -15.88 -5.05
CA THR A 21 2.74 -17.12 -4.28
C THR A 21 2.55 -18.32 -5.21
N TYR A 22 1.71 -18.19 -6.24
CA TYR A 22 1.48 -19.26 -7.20
C TYR A 22 2.74 -19.62 -8.00
N TYR A 23 3.51 -18.62 -8.46
CA TYR A 23 4.77 -18.87 -9.17
C TYR A 23 5.82 -19.52 -8.27
N ASN A 24 5.96 -19.04 -7.04
CA ASN A 24 6.87 -19.62 -6.05
C ASN A 24 6.53 -21.09 -5.77
N LEU A 25 5.25 -21.43 -5.60
CA LEU A 25 4.81 -22.81 -5.38
C LEU A 25 5.11 -23.74 -6.56
N LEU A 26 5.10 -23.21 -7.79
CA LEU A 26 5.38 -23.98 -9.01
C LEU A 26 6.84 -23.93 -9.45
N GLY A 27 7.69 -23.16 -8.77
CA GLY A 27 9.09 -22.94 -9.18
C GLY A 27 9.22 -22.22 -10.53
N ILE A 28 8.26 -21.36 -10.85
CA ILE A 28 8.29 -20.55 -12.09
C ILE A 28 9.19 -19.34 -11.86
N ASP A 29 10.21 -19.18 -12.71
CA ASP A 29 11.03 -17.96 -12.72
C ASP A 29 10.22 -16.78 -13.28
N GLU A 30 10.03 -15.76 -12.46
CA GLU A 30 9.29 -14.53 -12.77
C GLU A 30 9.92 -13.67 -13.88
N ASN A 31 11.17 -13.95 -14.24
CA ASN A 31 11.86 -13.31 -15.35
C ASN A 31 11.70 -14.08 -16.68
N SER A 32 11.03 -15.23 -16.66
CA SER A 32 10.87 -16.08 -17.84
C SER A 32 9.64 -15.70 -18.68
N ASP A 33 9.73 -15.95 -19.98
CA ASP A 33 8.58 -15.90 -20.91
C ASP A 33 7.39 -16.75 -20.43
N ILE A 34 7.66 -17.82 -19.68
CA ILE A 34 6.64 -18.73 -19.17
C ILE A 34 5.78 -18.02 -18.13
N ALA A 35 6.41 -17.26 -17.22
CA ALA A 35 5.67 -16.48 -16.23
C ALA A 35 4.69 -15.50 -16.91
N ILE A 36 5.17 -14.75 -17.91
CA ILE A 36 4.32 -13.82 -18.69
C ILE A 36 3.21 -14.55 -19.46
N ARG A 37 3.45 -15.77 -19.97
CA ARG A 37 2.37 -16.54 -20.60
C ARG A 37 1.31 -16.95 -19.58
N CYS A 38 1.75 -17.42 -18.42
CA CYS A 38 0.87 -17.81 -17.32
C CYS A 38 0.06 -16.63 -16.78
N ILE A 39 0.61 -15.41 -16.73
CA ILE A 39 -0.11 -14.25 -16.16
C ILE A 39 -1.40 -13.92 -16.90
N SER A 40 -1.51 -14.29 -18.19
CA SER A 40 -2.72 -14.09 -18.99
C SER A 40 -3.97 -14.77 -18.40
N SER A 41 -3.81 -15.86 -17.65
CA SER A 41 -4.90 -16.57 -16.96
C SER A 41 -5.34 -15.89 -15.67
N PHE A 42 -4.56 -14.94 -15.15
CA PHE A 42 -4.78 -14.24 -13.89
C PHE A 42 -5.29 -12.80 -14.09
N VAL A 43 -5.58 -12.39 -15.33
CA VAL A 43 -6.14 -11.09 -15.65
C VAL A 43 -7.44 -11.22 -16.47
N ASP A 44 -8.37 -10.29 -16.26
CA ASP A 44 -9.64 -10.18 -16.98
C ASP A 44 -9.97 -8.71 -17.28
N GLY A 45 -11.05 -8.45 -18.00
CA GLY A 45 -11.61 -7.11 -18.19
C GLY A 45 -10.63 -6.11 -18.78
N LYS A 46 -10.42 -4.99 -18.08
CA LYS A 46 -9.47 -3.95 -18.48
C LYS A 46 -8.02 -4.46 -18.43
N ALA A 47 -7.65 -5.28 -17.45
CA ALA A 47 -6.31 -5.86 -17.35
C ALA A 47 -6.02 -6.86 -18.48
N ALA A 48 -6.98 -7.70 -18.86
CA ALA A 48 -6.84 -8.59 -20.01
C ALA A 48 -6.67 -7.81 -21.33
N ARG A 49 -7.41 -6.70 -21.52
CA ARG A 49 -7.22 -5.82 -22.68
C ARG A 49 -5.80 -5.24 -22.74
N PHE A 50 -5.23 -4.83 -21.60
CA PHE A 50 -3.83 -4.40 -21.54
C PHE A 50 -2.88 -5.50 -22.00
N PHE A 51 -3.06 -6.73 -21.48
CA PHE A 51 -2.23 -7.87 -21.88
C PHE A 51 -2.30 -8.15 -23.38
N GLN A 52 -3.51 -8.22 -23.95
CA GLN A 52 -3.71 -8.53 -25.36
C GLN A 52 -3.09 -7.47 -26.28
N ASN A 53 -3.23 -6.19 -25.94
CA ASN A 53 -2.83 -5.09 -26.82
C ASN A 53 -1.34 -4.72 -26.70
N ASN A 54 -0.72 -4.91 -25.54
CA ASN A 54 0.63 -4.40 -25.26
C ASN A 54 1.66 -5.51 -25.04
N VAL A 55 1.24 -6.68 -24.53
CA VAL A 55 2.16 -7.71 -24.02
C VAL A 55 2.26 -8.90 -24.96
N ARG A 56 1.13 -9.39 -25.45
CA ARG A 56 0.99 -10.68 -26.16
C ARG A 56 2.01 -10.91 -27.28
N ASP A 57 2.25 -9.89 -28.11
CA ASP A 57 3.11 -10.03 -29.30
C ASP A 57 4.60 -9.93 -28.97
N ASN A 58 4.96 -9.44 -27.78
CA ASN A 58 6.35 -9.14 -27.40
C ASN A 58 6.74 -9.76 -26.05
N ILE A 59 6.15 -10.89 -25.67
CA ILE A 59 6.31 -11.57 -24.36
C ILE A 59 7.77 -11.62 -23.86
N ARG A 60 8.73 -11.85 -24.76
CA ARG A 60 10.17 -11.93 -24.45
C ARG A 60 10.78 -10.68 -23.84
N ASN A 61 10.13 -9.53 -24.02
CA ASN A 61 10.60 -8.24 -23.52
C ASN A 61 9.97 -7.89 -22.16
N TRP A 62 9.19 -8.80 -21.58
CA TRP A 62 8.45 -8.58 -20.35
C TRP A 62 8.98 -9.46 -19.22
N THR A 63 8.96 -8.88 -18.02
CA THR A 63 9.12 -9.57 -16.74
C THR A 63 7.88 -9.31 -15.90
N ILE A 64 7.62 -10.14 -14.89
CA ILE A 64 6.46 -9.92 -14.00
C ILE A 64 6.50 -8.53 -13.34
N ALA A 65 7.66 -8.11 -12.84
CA ALA A 65 7.84 -6.78 -12.27
C ALA A 65 7.54 -5.64 -13.26
N ARG A 66 7.91 -5.80 -14.54
CA ARG A 66 7.56 -4.82 -15.58
C ARG A 66 6.06 -4.84 -15.87
N PHE A 67 5.47 -6.04 -15.99
CA PHE A 67 4.05 -6.22 -16.23
C PHE A 67 3.19 -5.58 -15.15
N GLN A 68 3.47 -5.85 -13.87
CA GLN A 68 2.76 -5.27 -12.74
C GLN A 68 2.80 -3.74 -12.77
N ARG A 69 3.98 -3.15 -13.01
CA ARG A 69 4.15 -1.69 -13.09
C ARG A 69 3.35 -1.06 -14.23
N GLU A 70 3.50 -1.56 -15.46
CA GLU A 70 2.80 -0.98 -16.60
C GLU A 70 1.28 -1.25 -16.55
N LEU A 71 0.87 -2.38 -15.95
CA LEU A 71 -0.55 -2.64 -15.68
C LEU A 71 -1.11 -1.66 -14.65
N PHE A 72 -0.36 -1.36 -13.60
CA PHE A 72 -0.72 -0.33 -12.63
C PHE A 72 -0.92 1.02 -13.33
N ASP A 73 0.04 1.47 -14.13
CA ASP A 73 -0.04 2.73 -14.89
C ASP A 73 -1.23 2.76 -15.86
N TYR A 74 -1.62 1.61 -16.42
CA TYR A 74 -2.78 1.49 -17.30
C TYR A 74 -4.12 1.52 -16.54
N CYS A 75 -4.16 0.91 -15.36
CA CYS A 75 -5.38 0.71 -14.60
C CYS A 75 -5.74 1.90 -13.69
N PHE A 76 -4.74 2.48 -13.05
CA PHE A 76 -4.88 3.53 -12.04
C PHE A 76 -4.85 4.94 -12.65
N PRO A 77 -5.50 5.93 -12.02
CA PRO A 77 -5.43 7.30 -12.47
C PRO A 77 -4.03 7.89 -12.25
N ALA A 78 -3.60 8.80 -13.13
CA ALA A 78 -2.32 9.51 -12.98
C ALA A 78 -2.25 10.34 -11.68
N THR A 79 -3.39 10.68 -11.09
CA THR A 79 -3.51 11.38 -9.81
C THR A 79 -3.34 10.48 -8.60
N PHE A 80 -3.21 9.15 -8.76
CA PHE A 80 -3.25 8.20 -7.65
C PHE A 80 -2.33 8.59 -6.48
N ILE A 81 -1.09 9.00 -6.75
CA ILE A 81 -0.15 9.43 -5.68
C ILE A 81 -0.65 10.70 -4.97
N ALA A 82 -1.22 11.65 -5.72
CA ALA A 82 -1.84 12.84 -5.14
C ALA A 82 -3.07 12.47 -4.30
N ASP A 83 -3.92 11.58 -4.80
CA ASP A 83 -5.10 11.09 -4.08
C ASP A 83 -4.69 10.37 -2.76
N GLN A 84 -3.61 9.58 -2.78
CA GLN A 84 -3.04 8.99 -1.57
C GLN A 84 -2.49 10.05 -0.61
N LYS A 85 -1.88 11.12 -1.13
CA LYS A 85 -1.37 12.22 -0.32
C LYS A 85 -2.49 12.99 0.36
N ASP A 86 -3.60 13.24 -0.34
CA ASP A 86 -4.79 13.86 0.24
C ASP A 86 -5.37 12.97 1.36
N LEU A 87 -5.47 11.65 1.13
CA LEU A 87 -5.87 10.70 2.16
C LEU A 87 -4.93 10.70 3.38
N PHE A 88 -3.62 10.83 3.16
CA PHE A 88 -2.64 10.92 4.25
C PHE A 88 -2.85 12.19 5.07
N ASP A 89 -3.06 13.33 4.43
CA ASP A 89 -3.25 14.62 5.08
C ASP A 89 -4.57 14.67 5.87
N ASP A 90 -5.63 14.09 5.32
CA ASP A 90 -6.95 14.06 5.93
C ASP A 90 -7.11 12.98 7.01
N LEU A 91 -6.17 12.04 7.13
CA LEU A 91 -6.29 10.92 8.05
C LEU A 91 -6.38 11.40 9.52
N GLN A 92 -7.44 11.00 10.21
CA GLN A 92 -7.64 11.21 11.64
C GLN A 92 -7.86 9.85 12.31
N GLN A 93 -7.53 9.73 13.60
CA GLN A 93 -7.81 8.53 14.38
C GLN A 93 -9.32 8.31 14.52
N ASP A 94 -10.08 9.36 14.84
CA ASP A 94 -11.52 9.32 15.07
C ASP A 94 -11.92 8.15 16.00
N SER A 95 -12.78 7.25 15.51
CA SER A 95 -13.25 6.07 16.22
C SER A 95 -12.36 4.83 16.04
N MET A 96 -11.25 4.93 15.31
CA MET A 96 -10.30 3.83 15.15
C MET A 96 -9.49 3.62 16.44
N SER A 97 -9.16 2.37 16.73
CA SER A 97 -8.12 2.08 17.72
C SER A 97 -6.78 2.66 17.26
N VAL A 98 -5.87 2.94 18.18
CA VAL A 98 -4.50 3.40 17.88
C VAL A 98 -3.83 2.45 16.88
N LYS A 99 -4.03 1.14 17.04
CA LYS A 99 -3.46 0.13 16.15
C LYS A 99 -4.01 0.18 14.74
N ASP A 100 -5.33 0.34 14.60
CA ASP A 100 -5.97 0.44 13.29
C ASP A 100 -5.56 1.74 12.59
N TYR A 101 -5.47 2.83 13.35
CA TYR A 101 -5.02 4.13 12.85
C TYR A 101 -3.58 4.08 12.34
N ILE A 102 -2.64 3.50 13.10
CA ILE A 102 -1.26 3.32 12.67
C ILE A 102 -1.17 2.42 11.44
N SER A 103 -1.87 1.29 11.45
CA SER A 103 -1.87 0.35 10.31
C SER A 103 -2.34 1.05 9.03
N LYS A 104 -3.39 1.88 9.12
CA LYS A 104 -3.91 2.66 7.99
C LYS A 104 -2.94 3.77 7.57
N LEU A 105 -2.33 4.47 8.52
CA LEU A 105 -1.32 5.49 8.27
C LEU A 105 -0.12 4.92 7.50
N GLU A 106 0.39 3.77 7.94
CA GLU A 106 1.51 3.08 7.28
C GLU A 106 1.15 2.58 5.89
N ALA A 107 -0.04 1.99 5.73
CA ALA A 107 -0.53 1.50 4.45
C ALA A 107 -0.62 2.62 3.40
N ILE A 108 -1.11 3.82 3.77
CA ILE A 108 -1.16 4.98 2.89
C ILE A 108 0.25 5.51 2.62
N ALA A 109 1.06 5.67 3.67
CA ALA A 109 2.42 6.22 3.56
C ALA A 109 3.31 5.39 2.64
N GLN A 110 3.19 4.05 2.67
CA GLN A 110 3.93 3.14 1.80
C GLN A 110 3.72 3.41 0.30
N ARG A 111 2.59 4.03 -0.08
CA ARG A 111 2.24 4.35 -1.48
C ARG A 111 2.82 5.66 -1.97
N ILE A 112 3.38 6.49 -1.08
CA ILE A 112 3.85 7.83 -1.40
C ILE A 112 5.38 7.84 -1.29
N PRO A 113 6.12 7.88 -2.42
CA PRO A 113 7.57 7.67 -2.42
C PRO A 113 8.41 8.65 -1.57
N TYR A 114 7.85 9.81 -1.25
CA TYR A 114 8.53 10.91 -0.55
C TYR A 114 8.06 11.12 0.89
N ILE A 115 7.18 10.26 1.44
CA ILE A 115 6.84 10.31 2.87
C ILE A 115 7.99 9.76 3.70
N THR A 116 8.43 10.56 4.67
CA THR A 116 9.50 10.18 5.61
C THR A 116 8.93 9.65 6.93
N ASP A 117 9.73 8.93 7.71
CA ASP A 117 9.33 8.47 9.05
C ASP A 117 8.92 9.62 9.96
N ARG A 118 9.61 10.77 9.86
CA ARG A 118 9.26 11.96 10.63
C ARG A 118 7.89 12.51 10.23
N MET A 119 7.54 12.49 8.95
CA MET A 119 6.20 12.89 8.49
C MET A 119 5.12 11.95 9.05
N LYS A 120 5.39 10.64 9.12
CA LYS A 120 4.48 9.67 9.77
C LYS A 120 4.30 9.98 11.26
N VAL A 121 5.37 10.30 12.00
CA VAL A 121 5.28 10.68 13.42
C VAL A 121 4.43 11.94 13.61
N ILE A 122 4.70 13.00 12.82
CA ILE A 122 3.94 14.24 12.90
C ILE A 122 2.47 13.98 12.58
N LYS A 123 2.19 13.22 11.53
CA LYS A 123 0.82 12.89 11.12
C LYS A 123 0.10 12.04 12.17
N PHE A 124 0.76 11.04 12.73
CA PHE A 124 0.23 10.25 13.84
C PHE A 124 -0.14 11.15 15.02
N TRP A 125 0.76 12.02 15.46
CA TRP A 125 0.50 12.92 16.58
C TRP A 125 -0.67 13.87 16.29
N GLU A 126 -0.65 14.56 15.15
CA GLU A 126 -1.64 15.58 14.81
C GLU A 126 -3.02 14.99 14.54
N GLY A 127 -3.09 13.78 13.98
CA GLY A 127 -4.36 13.08 13.74
C GLY A 127 -4.82 12.19 14.90
N SER A 128 -4.01 11.97 15.94
CA SER A 128 -4.41 11.25 17.15
C SER A 128 -5.47 12.02 17.93
N ASN A 129 -6.36 11.31 18.63
CA ASN A 129 -7.37 11.93 19.47
C ASN A 129 -6.75 12.86 20.53
N ILE A 130 -7.39 14.01 20.78
CA ILE A 130 -6.81 15.08 21.62
C ILE A 130 -6.41 14.61 23.03
N TYR A 131 -7.16 13.67 23.62
CA TYR A 131 -6.84 13.15 24.94
C TYR A 131 -5.52 12.38 24.95
N LEU A 132 -5.21 11.62 23.89
CA LEU A 132 -3.94 10.91 23.74
C LEU A 132 -2.79 11.90 23.61
N GLN A 133 -2.96 12.97 22.82
CA GLN A 133 -1.93 14.00 22.70
C GLN A 133 -1.60 14.65 24.06
N ILE A 134 -2.62 14.90 24.89
CA ILE A 134 -2.45 15.45 26.25
C ILE A 134 -1.70 14.45 27.15
N GLU A 135 -2.12 13.18 27.17
CA GLU A 135 -1.47 12.16 28.00
C GLU A 135 -0.03 11.88 27.56
N LEU A 136 0.23 11.80 26.26
CA LEU A 136 1.57 11.70 25.70
C LEU A 136 2.47 12.87 26.12
N THR A 137 1.93 14.09 26.08
CA THR A 137 2.64 15.30 26.52
C THR A 137 2.99 15.21 28.01
N LYS A 138 2.06 14.73 28.86
CA LYS A 138 2.32 14.52 30.30
C LYS A 138 3.40 13.46 30.54
N MET A 139 3.51 12.47 29.67
CA MET A 139 4.55 11.44 29.69
C MET A 139 5.90 11.94 29.12
N GLY A 140 5.96 13.17 28.61
CA GLY A 140 7.19 13.76 28.06
C GLY A 140 7.46 13.44 26.59
N HIS A 141 6.51 12.84 25.88
CA HIS A 141 6.61 12.61 24.44
C HIS A 141 6.32 13.89 23.65
N THR A 142 6.95 14.01 22.48
CA THR A 142 6.70 15.10 21.52
C THR A 142 6.76 14.57 20.09
N LYS A 143 6.10 15.26 19.16
CA LYS A 143 6.16 14.89 17.73
C LYS A 143 7.54 15.14 17.10
N GLU A 144 8.36 16.01 17.70
CA GLU A 144 9.68 16.38 17.22
C GLU A 144 10.77 15.37 17.60
N THR A 145 10.66 14.74 18.77
CA THR A 145 11.74 13.87 19.30
C THR A 145 11.34 12.41 19.42
N SER A 146 10.07 12.10 19.63
CA SER A 146 9.65 10.69 19.77
C SER A 146 9.61 9.95 18.44
N SER A 147 9.75 8.63 18.51
CA SER A 147 9.55 7.71 17.39
C SER A 147 8.08 7.26 17.30
N LEU A 148 7.67 6.71 16.15
CA LEU A 148 6.31 6.21 15.99
C LEU A 148 6.05 5.01 16.92
N GLU A 149 7.05 4.14 17.10
CA GLU A 149 6.99 2.96 17.99
C GLU A 149 6.82 3.36 19.46
N GLU A 150 7.53 4.40 19.92
CA GLU A 150 7.37 4.94 21.28
C GLU A 150 5.95 5.46 21.51
N LEU A 151 5.42 6.23 20.55
CA LEU A 151 4.09 6.80 20.63
C LEU A 151 3.00 5.72 20.57
N GLU A 152 3.16 4.71 19.72
CA GLU A 152 2.27 3.55 19.65
C GLU A 152 2.21 2.81 20.98
N GLY A 153 3.37 2.51 21.57
CA GLY A 153 3.47 1.78 22.83
C GLY A 153 2.76 2.51 23.96
N ALA A 154 2.99 3.82 24.09
CA ALA A 154 2.33 4.66 25.09
C ALA A 154 0.81 4.75 24.85
N CYS A 155 0.37 5.01 23.61
CA CYS A 155 -1.05 5.15 23.30
C CYS A 155 -1.83 3.85 23.45
N THR A 156 -1.24 2.71 23.10
CA THR A 156 -1.88 1.39 23.27
C THR A 156 -2.13 1.05 24.75
N LEU A 157 -1.25 1.52 25.65
CA LEU A 157 -1.47 1.37 27.10
C LEU A 157 -2.60 2.28 27.58
N LEU A 158 -2.67 3.51 27.05
CA LEU A 158 -3.71 4.49 27.39
C LEU A 158 -5.12 4.06 26.92
N GLU A 159 -5.25 3.40 25.77
CA GLU A 159 -6.54 2.89 25.30
C GLU A 159 -7.09 1.72 26.12
N ARG A 160 -6.24 1.05 26.90
CA ARG A 160 -6.61 -0.11 27.74
C ARG A 160 -6.91 0.28 29.20
N ALA A 161 -6.57 1.49 29.60
CA ALA A 161 -6.71 2.00 30.97
C ALA A 161 -8.10 2.59 31.21
#